data_AF-A0A843EBS7-F1
#
_entry.id   AF-A0A843EBS7-F1
#
_cell.length_a   1.000
_cell.length_b   1.000
_cell.length_c   1.000
_cell.angle_alpha   90.00
_cell.angle_beta   90.00
_cell.angle_gamma   90.00
#
_symmetry.space_group_name_H-M   'P 1'
#
loop_
_entity.id
_entity.type
_entity.pdbx_description
1 polymer ?
#
loop_
_entity_poly.entity_id
_entity_poly.type
_entity_poly.pdbx_seq_one_letter_code
_entity_poly.pdbx_strand_id
1 'polypeptide(L)'
;AKAYGLKQGTVAITVHCGSRGCGHQIATDYLQEMERYIKKNSVRLPDRQLACAPMDSRLGEDYYKAMCCGANYAWANRQMITHWTRESFEKVLGDSAESMGMDVVYDVAHNIAKKERHQVDGRSMDVLVHRKGATRAFSAGRPEITMKYRDVGQPVIIPGDMSVGPYILVGLPGAMEESFGTTCHGAGRQMSRKATNSISARDVEADLSGRGNTLRKGSDEGLVEEAPQAYKDMDTVVGVVCTSGLAGRVAKLRPVGVVKG
;
A
#
# COMPACT_ATOMS: atom_id res chain seq x y z
N ALA A 1 9.71 6.95 -15.91
CA ALA A 1 9.05 8.19 -15.45
C ALA A 1 8.06 8.72 -16.50
N LYS A 2 8.51 9.04 -17.73
CA LYS A 2 7.66 9.54 -18.83
C LYS A 2 6.39 8.71 -19.07
N ALA A 3 6.50 7.39 -19.15
CA ALA A 3 5.34 6.50 -19.35
C ALA A 3 4.28 6.62 -18.24
N TYR A 4 4.68 6.97 -17.02
CA TYR A 4 3.79 7.18 -15.88
C TYR A 4 3.29 8.63 -15.75
N GLY A 5 3.59 9.50 -16.73
CA GLY A 5 3.21 10.92 -16.69
C GLY A 5 4.04 11.75 -15.71
N LEU A 6 5.19 11.25 -15.25
CA LEU A 6 6.03 11.91 -14.26
C LEU A 6 7.25 12.58 -14.90
N LYS A 7 7.54 13.80 -14.47
CA LYS A 7 8.78 14.55 -14.74
C LYS A 7 9.24 15.29 -13.49
N GLN A 8 10.49 15.75 -13.48
CA GLN A 8 11.00 16.57 -12.38
C GLN A 8 10.16 17.85 -12.24
N GLY A 9 9.83 18.20 -11.00
CA GLY A 9 8.96 19.35 -10.69
C GLY A 9 7.46 19.06 -10.75
N THR A 10 7.03 17.86 -11.16
CA THR A 10 5.62 17.46 -11.07
C THR A 10 5.16 17.47 -9.61
N VAL A 11 4.10 18.21 -9.29
CA VAL A 11 3.36 18.09 -8.04
C VAL A 11 2.41 16.90 -8.17
N ALA A 12 2.42 16.02 -7.17
CA ALA A 12 1.56 14.84 -7.15
C ALA A 12 0.91 14.70 -5.78
N ILE A 13 -0.29 14.11 -5.77
CA ILE A 13 -1.04 13.81 -4.57
C ILE A 13 -1.00 12.30 -4.36
N THR A 14 -0.69 11.88 -3.13
CA THR A 14 -0.71 10.47 -2.73
C THR A 14 -1.77 10.27 -1.66
N VAL A 15 -2.69 9.34 -1.90
CA VAL A 15 -3.74 8.97 -0.95
C VAL A 15 -3.40 7.60 -0.37
N HIS A 16 -3.16 7.55 0.95
CA HIS A 16 -2.88 6.29 1.64
C HIS A 16 -3.96 6.02 2.68
N CYS A 17 -4.96 5.22 2.30
CA CYS A 17 -6.01 4.77 3.20
C CYS A 17 -6.55 3.38 2.77
N GLY A 18 -7.27 2.74 3.69
CA GLY A 18 -7.84 1.41 3.48
C GLY A 18 -9.36 1.38 3.61
N SER A 19 -9.87 0.21 3.98
CA SER A 19 -11.29 -0.13 4.13
C SER A 19 -11.97 0.45 5.37
N ARG A 20 -11.30 1.38 6.08
CA ARG A 20 -11.75 1.90 7.39
C ARG A 20 -12.08 0.73 8.34
N GLY A 21 -13.11 0.89 9.19
CA GLY A 21 -13.56 -0.16 10.12
C GLY A 21 -14.14 -1.40 9.44
N CYS A 22 -14.65 -1.30 8.20
CA CYS A 22 -15.32 -2.40 7.52
C CYS A 22 -14.40 -3.61 7.32
N GLY A 23 -13.23 -3.43 6.71
CA GLY A 23 -12.29 -4.53 6.51
C GLY A 23 -11.67 -5.06 7.80
N HIS A 24 -11.52 -4.20 8.83
CA HIS A 24 -11.09 -4.65 10.15
C HIS A 24 -12.10 -5.61 10.78
N GLN A 25 -13.39 -5.24 10.73
CA GLN A 25 -14.46 -6.09 11.26
C GLN A 25 -14.56 -7.41 10.49
N ILE A 26 -14.51 -7.38 9.15
CA ILE A 26 -14.49 -8.59 8.32
C ILE A 26 -13.35 -9.51 8.74
N ALA A 27 -12.13 -8.99 8.91
CA ALA A 27 -11.00 -9.80 9.35
C ALA A 27 -11.24 -10.41 10.73
N THR A 28 -11.74 -9.62 11.69
CA THR A 28 -12.06 -10.08 13.05
C THR A 28 -13.11 -11.20 13.05
N ASP A 29 -14.19 -11.04 12.29
CA ASP A 29 -15.28 -12.02 12.24
C ASP A 29 -14.79 -13.36 11.68
N TYR A 30 -14.08 -13.34 10.56
CA TYR A 30 -13.59 -14.57 9.93
C TYR A 30 -12.42 -15.22 10.69
N LEU A 31 -11.59 -14.44 11.39
CA LEU A 31 -10.59 -15.02 12.30
C LEU A 31 -11.24 -15.84 13.40
N GLN A 32 -12.34 -15.37 14.00
CA GLN A 32 -13.07 -16.12 15.02
C GLN A 32 -13.68 -17.43 14.44
N GLU A 33 -14.25 -17.38 13.24
CA GLU A 33 -14.76 -18.58 12.57
C GLU A 33 -13.63 -19.56 12.23
N MET A 34 -12.47 -19.08 11.77
CA MET A 34 -11.31 -19.92 11.49
C MET A 34 -10.73 -20.55 12.76
N GLU A 35 -10.65 -19.82 13.88
CA GLU A 35 -10.25 -20.37 15.17
C GLU A 35 -11.18 -21.52 15.61
N ARG A 36 -12.50 -21.37 15.43
CA ARG A 36 -13.48 -22.44 15.69
C ARG A 36 -13.31 -23.62 14.74
N TYR A 37 -13.07 -23.37 13.45
CA TYR A 37 -12.81 -24.40 12.45
C TYR A 37 -11.58 -25.23 12.82
N ILE A 38 -10.48 -24.59 13.21
CA ILE A 38 -9.24 -25.26 13.62
C ILE A 38 -9.45 -26.13 14.83
N LYS A 39 -10.14 -25.61 15.86
CA LYS A 39 -10.46 -26.38 17.08
C LYS A 39 -11.35 -27.59 16.76
N LYS A 40 -12.38 -27.41 15.94
CA LYS A 40 -13.32 -28.49 15.55
C LYS A 40 -12.63 -29.60 14.76
N ASN A 41 -11.71 -29.25 13.87
CA ASN A 41 -11.02 -30.20 12.99
C ASN A 41 -9.65 -30.65 13.54
N SER A 42 -9.29 -30.25 14.76
CA SER A 42 -8.00 -30.58 15.39
C SER A 42 -6.78 -30.27 14.52
N VAL A 43 -6.84 -29.19 13.73
CA VAL A 43 -5.73 -28.74 12.89
C VAL A 43 -4.60 -28.23 13.78
N ARG A 44 -3.40 -28.80 13.64
CA ARG A 44 -2.23 -28.33 14.38
C ARG A 44 -1.64 -27.12 13.67
N LEU A 45 -1.59 -25.99 14.38
CA LEU A 45 -0.91 -24.80 13.93
C LEU A 45 0.36 -24.55 14.74
N PRO A 46 1.42 -24.01 14.11
CA PRO A 46 2.62 -23.59 14.85
C PRO A 46 2.35 -22.37 15.75
N ASP A 47 1.36 -21.54 15.40
CA ASP A 47 0.90 -20.41 16.21
C ASP A 47 -0.63 -20.24 16.05
N ARG A 48 -1.33 -19.90 17.13
CA ARG A 48 -2.78 -19.65 17.10
C ARG A 48 -3.16 -18.51 16.15
N GLN A 49 -2.32 -17.49 16.02
CA GLN A 49 -2.54 -16.33 15.15
C GLN A 49 -2.49 -16.68 13.65
N LEU A 50 -2.07 -17.90 13.30
CA LEU A 50 -2.09 -18.42 11.93
C LEU A 50 -3.40 -19.14 11.61
N ALA A 51 -4.50 -18.70 12.21
CA ALA A 51 -5.82 -19.25 11.96
C ALA A 51 -6.17 -19.17 10.47
N CYS A 52 -6.55 -20.30 9.88
CA CYS A 52 -6.78 -20.45 8.44
C CYS A 52 -7.86 -21.50 8.14
N ALA A 53 -8.39 -21.45 6.92
CA ALA A 53 -9.27 -22.48 6.36
C ALA A 53 -8.84 -22.82 4.92
N PRO A 54 -9.08 -24.04 4.44
CA PRO A 54 -8.86 -24.39 3.02
C PRO A 54 -9.66 -23.45 2.11
N MET A 55 -9.05 -22.98 1.01
CA MET A 55 -9.69 -22.04 0.08
C MET A 55 -10.91 -22.66 -0.64
N ASP A 56 -10.92 -23.96 -0.84
CA ASP A 56 -12.03 -24.72 -1.41
C ASP A 56 -13.13 -25.08 -0.38
N SER A 57 -12.94 -24.74 0.90
CA SER A 57 -13.98 -24.84 1.91
C SER A 57 -14.96 -23.66 1.81
N ARG A 58 -16.21 -23.88 2.23
CA ARG A 58 -17.21 -22.82 2.35
C ARG A 58 -16.70 -21.62 3.16
N LEU A 59 -16.02 -21.86 4.28
CA LEU A 59 -15.47 -20.80 5.13
C LEU A 59 -14.39 -19.99 4.40
N GLY A 60 -13.51 -20.65 3.66
CA GLY A 60 -12.49 -19.99 2.85
C GLY A 60 -13.10 -19.15 1.72
N GLU A 61 -14.10 -19.69 1.02
CA GLU A 61 -14.81 -18.98 -0.06
C GLU A 61 -15.58 -17.77 0.46
N ASP A 62 -16.32 -17.92 1.56
CA ASP A 62 -17.08 -16.86 2.21
C ASP A 62 -16.13 -15.74 2.68
N TYR A 63 -14.99 -16.09 3.30
CA TYR A 63 -13.97 -15.11 3.69
C TYR A 63 -13.41 -14.37 2.48
N TYR A 64 -13.04 -15.09 1.41
CA TYR A 64 -12.47 -14.46 0.21
C TYR A 64 -13.46 -13.48 -0.42
N LYS A 65 -14.76 -13.83 -0.50
CA LYS A 65 -15.81 -12.92 -0.96
C LYS A 65 -15.94 -11.70 -0.06
N ALA A 66 -15.96 -11.88 1.25
CA ALA A 66 -16.03 -10.78 2.21
C ALA A 66 -14.79 -9.87 2.14
N MET A 67 -13.59 -10.44 2.05
CA MET A 67 -12.35 -9.68 1.83
C MET A 67 -12.42 -8.87 0.52
N CYS A 68 -12.98 -9.43 -0.56
CA CYS A 68 -13.21 -8.70 -1.80
C CYS A 68 -14.18 -7.53 -1.60
N CYS A 69 -15.25 -7.69 -0.81
CA CYS A 69 -16.13 -6.57 -0.42
C CYS A 69 -15.35 -5.49 0.35
N GLY A 70 -14.50 -5.88 1.30
CA GLY A 70 -13.63 -4.94 2.03
C GLY A 70 -12.65 -4.19 1.11
N ALA A 71 -12.10 -4.87 0.11
CA ALA A 71 -11.24 -4.26 -0.91
C ALA A 71 -12.01 -3.27 -1.79
N ASN A 72 -13.21 -3.64 -2.25
CA ASN A 72 -14.09 -2.75 -3.02
C ASN A 72 -14.47 -1.50 -2.23
N TYR A 73 -14.78 -1.65 -0.95
CA TYR A 73 -15.01 -0.50 -0.05
C TYR A 73 -13.79 0.41 0.02
N ALA A 74 -12.58 -0.16 0.15
CA ALA A 74 -11.34 0.63 0.18
C ALA A 74 -11.08 1.38 -1.13
N TRP A 75 -11.35 0.77 -2.29
CA TRP A 75 -11.24 1.44 -3.58
C TRP A 75 -12.28 2.54 -3.76
N ALA A 76 -13.54 2.30 -3.37
CA ALA A 76 -14.59 3.31 -3.39
C ALA A 76 -14.20 4.52 -2.51
N ASN A 77 -13.67 4.26 -1.31
CA ASN A 77 -13.17 5.30 -0.41
C ASN A 77 -12.06 6.14 -1.07
N ARG A 78 -11.05 5.51 -1.69
CA ARG A 78 -9.99 6.25 -2.40
C ARG A 78 -10.49 6.99 -3.64
N GLN A 79 -11.48 6.46 -4.34
CA GLN A 79 -12.10 7.12 -5.48
C GLN A 79 -12.83 8.41 -5.05
N MET A 80 -13.57 8.37 -3.93
CA MET A 80 -14.22 9.56 -3.37
C MET A 80 -13.20 10.61 -2.91
N ILE A 81 -12.13 10.19 -2.22
CA ILE A 81 -11.04 11.08 -1.82
C ILE A 81 -10.36 11.70 -3.06
N THR A 82 -10.19 10.94 -4.13
CA THR A 82 -9.64 11.45 -5.41
C THR A 82 -10.53 12.55 -5.98
N HIS A 83 -11.86 12.37 -5.97
CA HIS A 83 -12.80 13.39 -6.43
C HIS A 83 -12.72 14.67 -5.58
N TRP A 84 -12.77 14.58 -4.24
CA TRP A 84 -12.69 15.76 -3.38
C TRP A 84 -11.31 16.44 -3.39
N THR A 85 -10.25 15.67 -3.66
CA THR A 85 -8.91 16.24 -3.91
C THR A 85 -8.95 17.14 -5.13
N ARG A 86 -9.57 16.69 -6.23
CA ARG A 86 -9.73 17.48 -7.45
C ARG A 86 -10.54 18.75 -7.17
N GLU A 87 -11.72 18.64 -6.55
CA GLU A 87 -12.54 19.80 -6.19
C GLU A 87 -11.78 20.82 -5.30
N SER A 88 -10.94 20.32 -4.39
CA SER A 88 -10.12 21.18 -3.52
C SER A 88 -9.09 21.98 -4.33
N PHE A 89 -8.44 21.36 -5.31
CA PHE A 89 -7.50 22.04 -6.19
C PHE A 89 -8.21 23.02 -7.13
N GLU A 90 -9.35 22.63 -7.71
CA GLU A 90 -10.15 23.49 -8.57
C GLU A 90 -10.60 24.76 -7.85
N LYS A 91 -11.07 24.62 -6.61
CA LYS A 91 -11.49 25.73 -5.76
C LYS A 91 -10.35 26.72 -5.45
N VAL A 92 -9.13 26.21 -5.22
CA VAL A 92 -8.00 27.03 -4.77
C VAL A 92 -7.24 27.65 -5.95
N LEU A 93 -7.11 26.92 -7.06
CA LEU A 93 -6.30 27.33 -8.21
C LEU A 93 -7.13 27.95 -9.34
N GLY A 94 -8.46 27.78 -9.33
CA GLY A 94 -9.36 28.41 -10.29
C GLY A 94 -9.31 27.80 -11.70
N ASP A 95 -8.79 26.58 -11.84
CA ASP A 95 -8.73 25.81 -13.08
C ASP A 95 -9.31 24.41 -12.87
N SER A 96 -9.74 23.73 -13.93
CA SER A 96 -10.32 22.39 -13.84
C SER A 96 -9.25 21.33 -13.53
N ALA A 97 -9.62 20.25 -12.84
CA ALA A 97 -8.71 19.15 -12.54
C ALA A 97 -8.20 18.45 -13.81
N GLU A 98 -8.99 18.47 -14.88
CA GLU A 98 -8.59 17.96 -16.20
C GLU A 98 -7.53 18.85 -16.85
N SER A 99 -7.74 20.18 -16.87
CA SER A 99 -6.73 21.16 -17.35
C SER A 99 -5.41 21.03 -16.61
N MET A 100 -5.48 20.80 -15.29
CA MET A 100 -4.32 20.60 -14.42
C MET A 100 -3.67 19.21 -14.59
N GLY A 101 -4.25 18.31 -15.39
CA GLY A 101 -3.73 16.97 -15.64
C GLY A 101 -3.74 16.06 -14.41
N MET A 102 -4.75 16.19 -13.55
CA MET A 102 -4.89 15.42 -12.30
C MET A 102 -5.37 13.98 -12.52
N ASP A 103 -4.75 13.28 -13.47
CA ASP A 103 -4.99 11.86 -13.75
C ASP A 103 -4.45 10.96 -12.64
N VAL A 104 -5.16 9.86 -12.38
CA VAL A 104 -4.65 8.83 -11.47
C VAL A 104 -3.51 8.09 -12.15
N VAL A 105 -2.30 8.17 -11.58
CA VAL A 105 -1.14 7.41 -12.06
C VAL A 105 -1.41 5.92 -11.86
N TYR A 106 -1.68 5.50 -10.63
CA TYR A 106 -2.01 4.12 -10.27
C TYR A 106 -2.62 4.02 -8.87
N ASP A 107 -3.35 2.94 -8.60
CA ASP A 107 -3.86 2.59 -7.26
C ASP A 107 -3.42 1.16 -6.95
N VAL A 108 -2.77 0.95 -5.79
CA VAL A 108 -2.24 -0.36 -5.41
C VAL A 108 -2.62 -0.74 -3.98
N ALA A 109 -3.04 -2.00 -3.81
CA ALA A 109 -3.30 -2.60 -2.51
C ALA A 109 -2.04 -3.28 -1.96
N HIS A 110 -1.91 -3.28 -0.63
CA HIS A 110 -0.79 -3.88 0.08
C HIS A 110 -1.20 -4.78 1.26
N ASN A 111 -2.50 -4.86 1.53
CA ASN A 111 -3.14 -5.81 2.44
C ASN A 111 -4.28 -6.47 1.66
N ILE A 112 -3.98 -7.56 0.96
CA ILE A 112 -4.93 -8.23 0.07
C ILE A 112 -4.48 -9.67 -0.23
N ALA A 113 -5.44 -10.56 -0.47
CA ALA A 113 -5.17 -11.86 -1.10
C ALA A 113 -5.68 -11.84 -2.55
N LYS A 114 -4.90 -12.40 -3.49
CA LYS A 114 -5.27 -12.42 -4.91
C LYS A 114 -5.05 -13.80 -5.51
N LYS A 115 -6.04 -14.31 -6.23
CA LYS A 115 -5.88 -15.48 -7.11
C LYS A 115 -5.04 -15.04 -8.31
N GLU A 116 -3.87 -15.63 -8.48
CA GLU A 116 -2.89 -15.26 -9.50
C GLU A 116 -2.23 -16.51 -10.08
N ARG A 117 -1.82 -16.43 -11.35
CA ARG A 117 -1.09 -17.49 -12.02
C ARG A 117 0.40 -17.18 -12.03
N HIS A 118 1.21 -18.10 -11.50
CA HIS A 118 2.65 -17.98 -11.35
C HIS A 118 3.37 -19.27 -11.76
N GLN A 119 4.69 -19.20 -11.95
CA GLN A 119 5.55 -20.38 -12.14
C GLN A 119 6.07 -20.84 -10.77
N VAL A 120 5.87 -22.11 -10.44
CA VAL A 120 6.35 -22.74 -9.20
C VAL A 120 7.02 -24.04 -9.60
N ASP A 121 8.32 -24.18 -9.31
CA ASP A 121 9.13 -25.35 -9.69
C ASP A 121 8.99 -25.71 -11.18
N GLY A 122 8.99 -24.68 -12.04
CA GLY A 122 8.86 -24.82 -13.50
C GLY A 122 7.44 -25.14 -14.00
N ARG A 123 6.43 -25.17 -13.12
CA ARG A 123 5.04 -25.42 -13.49
C ARG A 123 4.18 -24.20 -13.28
N SER A 124 3.27 -23.98 -14.22
CA SER A 124 2.30 -22.90 -14.10
C SER A 124 1.17 -23.32 -13.15
N MET A 125 0.98 -22.56 -12.07
CA MET A 125 0.01 -22.86 -11.00
C MET A 125 -0.87 -21.64 -10.70
N ASP A 126 -2.14 -21.90 -10.41
CA ASP A 126 -3.04 -20.92 -9.81
C ASP A 126 -2.87 -20.94 -8.29
N VAL A 127 -2.48 -19.81 -7.73
CA VAL A 127 -2.18 -19.66 -6.30
C VAL A 127 -2.95 -18.49 -5.70
N LEU A 128 -3.25 -18.58 -4.41
CA LEU A 128 -3.78 -17.45 -3.64
C LEU A 128 -2.63 -16.72 -2.96
N VAL A 129 -2.14 -15.64 -3.58
CA VAL A 129 -1.03 -14.85 -3.05
C VAL A 129 -1.55 -13.93 -1.96
N HIS A 130 -1.11 -14.17 -0.72
CA HIS A 130 -1.41 -13.33 0.43
C HIS A 130 -0.35 -12.24 0.59
N ARG A 131 -0.76 -10.97 0.52
CA ARG A 131 0.12 -9.83 0.75
C ARG A 131 -0.35 -9.06 1.97
N LYS A 132 0.51 -8.95 2.98
CA LYS A 132 0.29 -8.14 4.19
C LYS A 132 1.50 -7.21 4.36
N GLY A 133 1.29 -5.92 4.17
CA GLY A 133 2.38 -4.94 4.10
C GLY A 133 3.33 -5.17 2.91
N ALA A 134 2.80 -5.70 1.81
CA ALA A 134 3.58 -6.00 0.60
C ALA A 134 2.78 -5.66 -0.66
N THR A 135 3.46 -5.19 -1.70
CA THR A 135 2.82 -4.61 -2.88
C THR A 135 3.00 -5.50 -4.10
N ARG A 136 1.97 -5.67 -4.92
CA ARG A 136 2.09 -6.36 -6.21
C ARG A 136 3.03 -5.58 -7.14
N ALA A 137 3.96 -6.25 -7.80
CA ALA A 137 5.03 -5.69 -8.61
C ALA A 137 5.21 -6.49 -9.91
N PHE A 138 4.15 -6.59 -10.72
CA PHE A 138 4.20 -7.32 -11.99
C PHE A 138 5.16 -6.65 -12.98
N SER A 139 6.00 -7.47 -13.61
CA SER A 139 6.89 -7.06 -14.70
C SER A 139 6.10 -6.75 -15.98
N ALA A 140 6.77 -6.10 -16.94
CA ALA A 140 6.20 -5.79 -18.25
C ALA A 140 5.60 -7.00 -18.97
N GLY A 141 4.63 -6.75 -19.86
CA GLY A 141 3.96 -7.75 -20.71
C GLY A 141 2.74 -8.44 -20.07
N ARG A 142 2.57 -8.31 -18.75
CA ARG A 142 1.45 -8.96 -18.03
C ARG A 142 0.09 -8.34 -18.44
N PRO A 143 -0.92 -9.15 -18.81
CA PRO A 143 -2.21 -8.65 -19.27
C PRO A 143 -2.99 -7.89 -18.18
N GLU A 144 -2.74 -8.20 -16.90
CA GLU A 144 -3.36 -7.53 -15.74
C GLU A 144 -2.84 -6.10 -15.52
N ILE A 145 -1.75 -5.71 -16.20
CA ILE A 145 -1.27 -4.34 -16.20
C ILE A 145 -2.09 -3.55 -17.22
N THR A 146 -2.58 -2.37 -16.80
CA THR A 146 -3.27 -1.41 -17.66
C THR A 146 -2.47 -1.16 -18.93
N MET A 147 -3.14 -1.12 -20.08
CA MET A 147 -2.52 -1.02 -21.41
C MET A 147 -1.44 0.07 -21.49
N LYS A 148 -1.70 1.26 -20.92
CA LYS A 148 -0.76 2.39 -20.84
C LYS A 148 0.61 2.04 -20.24
N TYR A 149 0.67 1.06 -19.34
CA TYR A 149 1.88 0.70 -18.60
C TYR A 149 2.39 -0.71 -18.92
N ARG A 150 1.67 -1.47 -19.76
CA ARG A 150 1.95 -2.89 -19.99
C ARG A 150 3.38 -3.13 -20.50
N ASP A 151 3.86 -2.28 -21.40
CA ASP A 151 5.18 -2.44 -22.01
C ASP A 151 6.34 -2.06 -21.09
N VAL A 152 6.05 -1.31 -20.03
CA VAL A 152 7.08 -0.81 -19.09
C VAL A 152 7.05 -1.53 -17.74
N GLY A 153 5.93 -2.18 -17.39
CA GLY A 153 5.73 -2.83 -16.10
C GLY A 153 4.81 -2.05 -15.17
N GLN A 154 4.35 -2.72 -14.11
CA GLN A 154 3.36 -2.16 -13.21
C GLN A 154 3.97 -1.03 -12.36
N PRO A 155 3.32 0.14 -12.25
CA PRO A 155 3.68 1.10 -11.22
C PRO A 155 3.55 0.47 -9.83
N VAL A 156 4.57 0.71 -9.00
CA VAL A 156 4.61 0.30 -7.60
C VAL A 156 4.76 1.58 -6.77
N ILE A 157 3.82 1.83 -5.88
CA ILE A 157 3.81 3.02 -5.01
C ILE A 157 4.19 2.57 -3.61
N ILE A 158 5.35 3.03 -3.14
CA ILE A 158 5.84 2.80 -1.79
C ILE A 158 5.54 4.07 -0.99
N PRO A 159 4.47 4.13 -0.18
CA PRO A 159 4.22 5.28 0.66
C PRO A 159 5.42 5.63 1.53
N GLY A 160 5.64 6.94 1.56
CA GLY A 160 6.53 7.66 2.45
C GLY A 160 6.11 7.62 3.91
N ASP A 161 6.87 8.30 4.75
CA ASP A 161 6.37 8.84 6.01
C ASP A 161 6.08 10.36 5.84
N MET A 162 5.86 11.08 6.93
CA MET A 162 5.52 12.51 6.85
C MET A 162 6.73 13.40 6.46
N SER A 163 7.95 12.89 6.64
CA SER A 163 9.22 13.57 6.33
C SER A 163 9.86 13.09 5.04
N VAL A 164 9.72 11.80 4.71
CA VAL A 164 10.22 11.17 3.47
C VAL A 164 9.04 10.90 2.56
N GLY A 165 9.04 11.45 1.35
CA GLY A 165 7.94 11.29 0.41
C GLY A 165 7.93 9.90 -0.25
N PRO A 166 6.84 9.56 -0.96
CA PRO A 166 6.70 8.25 -1.55
C PRO A 166 7.70 7.99 -2.66
N TYR A 167 8.06 6.72 -2.82
CA TYR A 167 8.79 6.22 -3.97
C TYR A 167 7.83 5.65 -4.99
N ILE A 168 8.07 5.98 -6.26
CA ILE A 168 7.46 5.31 -7.40
C ILE A 168 8.51 4.37 -7.98
N LEU A 169 8.19 3.10 -8.00
CA LEU A 169 8.99 2.03 -8.57
C LEU A 169 8.23 1.38 -9.74
N VAL A 170 8.89 0.44 -10.41
CA VAL A 170 8.32 -0.40 -11.46
C VAL A 170 8.59 -1.87 -11.15
N GLY A 171 7.61 -2.75 -11.36
CA GLY A 171 7.81 -4.19 -11.23
C GLY A 171 8.82 -4.73 -12.24
N LEU A 172 9.71 -5.62 -11.79
CA LEU A 172 10.77 -6.22 -12.61
C LEU A 172 10.61 -7.75 -12.67
N PRO A 173 11.26 -8.44 -13.64
CA PRO A 173 11.19 -9.89 -13.78
C PRO A 173 11.55 -10.67 -12.51
N GLY A 174 12.54 -10.20 -11.74
CA GLY A 174 12.94 -10.84 -10.49
C GLY A 174 11.77 -10.96 -9.49
N ALA A 175 10.83 -10.00 -9.46
CA ALA A 175 9.64 -10.16 -8.62
C ALA A 175 8.75 -11.32 -9.07
N MET A 176 8.61 -11.53 -10.38
CA MET A 176 7.82 -12.65 -10.90
C MET A 176 8.46 -14.00 -10.57
N GLU A 177 9.79 -14.05 -10.57
CA GLU A 177 10.59 -15.27 -10.36
C GLU A 177 10.70 -15.63 -8.87
N GLU A 178 10.90 -14.64 -8.00
CA GLU A 178 11.28 -14.90 -6.61
C GLU A 178 10.17 -14.65 -5.59
N SER A 179 9.15 -13.85 -5.93
CA SER A 179 8.22 -13.31 -4.92
C SER A 179 6.75 -13.29 -5.35
N PHE A 180 6.37 -14.10 -6.33
CA PHE A 180 5.00 -14.10 -6.89
C PHE A 180 4.57 -12.70 -7.36
N GLY A 181 5.47 -11.98 -8.03
CA GLY A 181 5.26 -10.62 -8.48
C GLY A 181 5.01 -9.67 -7.32
N THR A 182 5.85 -9.68 -6.28
CA THR A 182 5.66 -8.90 -5.06
C THR A 182 6.91 -8.10 -4.67
N THR A 183 6.72 -6.94 -4.05
CA THR A 183 7.78 -6.13 -3.45
C THR A 183 7.31 -5.51 -2.13
N CYS A 184 8.12 -4.65 -1.53
CA CYS A 184 7.78 -3.96 -0.29
C CYS A 184 6.58 -3.01 -0.46
N HIS A 185 6.02 -2.56 0.67
CA HIS A 185 5.00 -1.51 0.69
C HIS A 185 5.51 -0.21 1.32
N GLY A 186 6.43 -0.28 2.26
CA GLY A 186 6.98 0.89 2.94
C GLY A 186 8.18 0.47 3.77
N ALA A 187 8.73 1.40 4.53
CA ALA A 187 9.88 1.11 5.39
C ALA A 187 9.55 0.10 6.51
N GLY A 188 8.29 0.03 6.92
CA GLY A 188 7.83 -0.76 8.05
C GLY A 188 8.20 -0.10 9.37
N ARG A 189 7.38 -0.33 10.40
CA ARG A 189 7.63 0.23 11.73
C ARG A 189 8.80 -0.49 12.39
N GLN A 190 9.67 0.27 13.04
CA GLN A 190 10.72 -0.23 13.93
C GLN A 190 10.34 -0.03 15.40
N MET A 191 9.48 0.96 15.71
CA MET A 191 8.98 1.20 17.06
C MET A 191 7.49 0.80 17.20
N SER A 192 7.16 0.24 18.37
CA SER A 192 5.75 0.05 18.75
C SER A 192 5.07 1.39 18.98
N ARG A 193 3.74 1.45 18.84
CA ARG A 193 2.96 2.67 19.13
C ARG A 193 3.06 3.14 20.58
N LYS A 194 3.30 2.22 21.52
CA LYS A 194 3.52 2.59 22.93
C LYS A 194 4.88 3.26 23.13
N ALA A 195 5.90 2.87 22.34
CA ALA A 195 7.24 3.43 22.41
C ALA A 195 7.33 4.84 21.81
N THR A 196 6.34 5.28 21.01
CA THR A 196 6.28 6.65 20.49
C THR A 196 5.75 7.66 21.49
N ASN A 197 5.25 7.24 22.67
CA ASN A 197 4.72 8.15 23.69
C ASN A 197 5.77 9.13 24.26
N SER A 198 7.06 8.85 24.08
CA SER A 198 8.14 9.77 24.45
C SER A 198 8.41 10.85 23.38
N ILE A 199 7.75 10.76 22.22
CA ILE A 199 7.89 11.73 21.12
C ILE A 199 6.84 12.83 21.33
N SER A 200 7.31 14.07 21.35
CA SER A 200 6.47 15.25 21.44
C SER A 200 5.86 15.58 20.09
N ALA A 201 4.53 15.76 20.03
CA ALA A 201 3.84 16.23 18.83
C ALA A 201 4.41 17.57 18.32
N ARG A 202 4.75 18.47 19.25
CA ARG A 202 5.35 19.77 18.95
C ARG A 202 6.71 19.63 18.26
N ASP A 203 7.51 18.65 18.67
CA ASP A 203 8.84 18.43 18.09
C ASP A 203 8.73 17.85 16.68
N VAL A 204 7.75 16.96 16.45
CA VAL A 204 7.44 16.45 15.11
C VAL A 204 6.97 17.58 14.19
N GLU A 205 6.11 18.47 14.68
CA GLU A 205 5.67 19.64 13.91
C GLU A 205 6.82 20.59 13.58
N ALA A 206 7.69 20.87 14.55
CA ALA A 206 8.85 21.72 14.36
C ALA A 206 9.83 21.12 13.34
N ASP A 207 10.10 19.82 13.40
CA ASP A 207 10.95 19.13 12.41
C ASP A 207 10.33 19.16 11.00
N LEU A 208 9.03 18.87 10.87
CA LEU A 208 8.36 18.92 9.57
C LEU A 208 8.32 20.32 8.98
N SER A 209 8.01 21.33 9.80
CA SER A 209 8.00 22.74 9.39
C SER A 209 9.41 23.21 9.00
N GLY A 210 10.44 22.83 9.77
CA GLY A 210 11.84 23.12 9.46
C GLY A 210 12.33 22.52 8.13
N ARG A 211 11.67 21.45 7.66
CA ARG A 211 11.91 20.83 6.34
C ARG A 211 11.06 21.45 5.22
N GLY A 212 10.27 22.47 5.51
CA GLY A 212 9.38 23.15 4.57
C GLY A 212 8.09 22.37 4.28
N ASN A 213 7.67 21.47 5.17
CA ASN A 213 6.42 20.71 5.02
C ASN A 213 5.29 21.41 5.79
N THR A 214 4.14 21.60 5.14
CA THR A 214 2.92 22.06 5.82
C THR A 214 2.11 20.88 6.33
N LEU A 215 1.78 20.85 7.62
CA LEU A 215 0.99 19.78 8.21
C LEU A 215 -0.42 20.24 8.58
N ARG A 216 -1.42 19.42 8.25
CA ARG A 216 -2.75 19.45 8.85
C ARG A 216 -3.00 18.09 9.52
N LYS A 217 -3.24 18.10 10.83
CA LYS A 217 -3.46 16.90 11.65
C LYS A 217 -4.88 16.86 12.19
N GLY A 218 -5.42 15.65 12.38
CA GLY A 218 -6.67 15.41 13.09
C GLY A 218 -6.48 15.43 14.61
N SER A 219 -5.40 14.81 15.11
CA SER A 219 -5.03 14.81 16.53
C SER A 219 -3.52 14.73 16.74
N ASP A 220 -3.07 15.04 17.97
CA ASP A 220 -1.68 14.96 18.39
C ASP A 220 -1.22 13.50 18.52
N GLU A 221 -2.10 12.62 19.02
CA GLU A 221 -1.82 11.20 19.16
C GLU A 221 -1.58 10.54 17.80
N GLY A 222 -2.43 10.83 16.81
CA GLY A 222 -2.26 10.30 15.44
C GLY A 222 -1.00 10.80 14.76
N LEU A 223 -0.56 12.02 15.08
CA LEU A 223 0.70 12.57 14.61
C LEU A 223 1.89 11.81 15.20
N VAL A 224 1.90 11.63 16.52
CA VAL A 224 2.99 10.97 17.25
C VAL A 224 3.09 9.48 16.91
N GLU A 225 1.96 8.79 16.76
CA GLU A 225 1.94 7.39 16.33
C GLU A 225 2.65 7.19 14.99
N GLU A 226 2.67 8.21 14.13
CA GLU A 226 3.18 8.16 12.77
C GLU A 226 4.49 8.96 12.59
N ALA A 227 5.14 9.34 13.70
CA ALA A 227 6.38 10.10 13.69
C ALA A 227 7.47 9.39 12.84
N PRO A 228 8.28 10.11 12.05
CA PRO A 228 9.30 9.50 11.19
C PRO A 228 10.25 8.55 11.92
N GLN A 229 10.60 8.85 13.17
CA GLN A 229 11.46 8.03 14.02
C GLN A 229 10.89 6.62 14.30
N ALA A 230 9.59 6.43 14.11
CA ALA A 230 8.95 5.14 14.32
C ALA A 230 9.19 4.14 13.17
N TYR A 231 9.71 4.61 12.04
CA TYR A 231 9.89 3.86 10.80
C TYR A 231 11.37 3.58 10.51
N LYS A 232 11.64 2.50 9.77
CA LYS A 232 12.98 2.24 9.23
C LYS A 232 13.34 3.30 8.18
N ASP A 233 14.62 3.35 7.80
CA ASP A 233 15.04 4.17 6.67
C ASP A 233 14.47 3.63 5.34
N MET A 234 13.70 4.48 4.66
CA MET A 234 13.05 4.13 3.40
C MET A 234 14.04 3.95 2.25
N ASP A 235 15.12 4.74 2.24
CA ASP A 235 16.11 4.71 1.18
C ASP A 235 16.85 3.36 1.17
N THR A 236 17.15 2.85 2.37
CA THR A 236 17.67 1.49 2.59
C THR A 236 16.69 0.42 2.10
N VAL A 237 15.43 0.46 2.52
CA VAL A 237 14.42 -0.55 2.12
C VAL A 237 14.22 -0.58 0.60
N VAL A 238 14.12 0.59 -0.03
CA VAL A 238 14.02 0.70 -1.50
C VAL A 238 15.32 0.23 -2.17
N GLY A 239 16.48 0.56 -1.59
CA GLY A 239 17.78 0.10 -2.08
C GLY A 239 17.89 -1.42 -2.15
N VAL A 240 17.42 -2.13 -1.12
CA VAL A 240 17.42 -3.60 -1.07
C VAL A 240 16.57 -4.20 -2.18
N VAL A 241 15.30 -3.78 -2.33
CA VAL A 241 14.39 -4.35 -3.34
C VAL A 241 14.82 -4.04 -4.77
N CYS A 242 15.55 -2.95 -4.98
CA CYS A 242 16.14 -2.62 -6.27
C CYS A 242 17.37 -3.47 -6.57
N THR A 243 18.25 -3.65 -5.59
CA THR A 243 19.46 -4.47 -5.74
C THR A 243 19.11 -5.95 -5.97
N SER A 244 18.04 -6.43 -5.35
CA SER A 244 17.51 -7.78 -5.55
C SER A 244 16.67 -7.94 -6.84
N GLY A 245 16.59 -6.92 -7.69
CA GLY A 245 15.88 -7.02 -8.98
C GLY A 245 14.37 -7.19 -8.89
N LEU A 246 13.74 -6.96 -7.73
CA LEU A 246 12.29 -7.09 -7.56
C LEU A 246 11.54 -5.87 -8.12
N ALA A 247 12.11 -4.67 -7.97
CA ALA A 247 11.52 -3.44 -8.50
C ALA A 247 12.58 -2.41 -8.90
N GLY A 248 12.34 -1.64 -9.95
CA GLY A 248 13.24 -0.58 -10.41
C GLY A 248 12.83 0.81 -9.92
N ARG A 249 13.78 1.69 -9.58
CA ARG A 249 13.47 3.08 -9.21
C ARG A 249 12.93 3.86 -10.41
N VAL A 250 11.84 4.60 -10.21
CA VAL A 250 11.26 5.48 -11.24
C VAL A 250 11.29 6.94 -10.81
N ALA A 251 10.82 7.25 -9.59
CA ALA A 251 10.84 8.59 -9.03
C ALA A 251 10.85 8.54 -7.49
N LYS A 252 11.44 9.56 -6.87
CA LYS A 252 11.31 9.85 -5.44
C LYS A 252 10.59 11.18 -5.29
N LEU A 253 9.51 11.21 -4.52
CA LEU A 253 8.79 12.44 -4.24
C LEU A 253 9.30 13.03 -2.92
N ARG A 254 9.24 14.36 -2.81
CA ARG A 254 9.46 15.08 -1.57
C ARG A 254 8.12 15.64 -1.09
N PRO A 255 7.74 15.46 0.19
CA PRO A 255 6.52 16.05 0.69
C PRO A 255 6.68 17.57 0.72
N VAL A 256 5.56 18.27 0.52
CA VAL A 256 5.44 19.73 0.71
C VAL A 256 4.22 20.06 1.57
N GLY A 257 3.23 19.16 1.59
CA GLY A 257 2.07 19.22 2.46
C GLY A 257 1.63 17.81 2.86
N VAL A 258 1.16 17.65 4.09
CA VAL A 258 0.63 16.40 4.63
C VAL A 258 -0.70 16.70 5.31
N VAL A 259 -1.74 15.95 4.92
CA VAL A 259 -3.03 15.93 5.62
C VAL A 259 -3.17 14.56 6.26
N LYS A 260 -3.25 14.52 7.59
CA LYS A 260 -3.39 13.31 8.38
C LYS A 260 -4.63 13.41 9.26
N GLY A 261 -5.44 12.35 9.24
CA GLY A 261 -6.58 12.20 10.16
C GLY A 261 -6.19 11.57 11.48
#